data_AF-A0A7V8JLI8-F1
#
_entry.id   AF-A0A7V8JLI8-F1
#
_cell.length_a   1.000
_cell.length_b   1.000
_cell.length_c   1.000
_cell.angle_alpha   90.00
_cell.angle_beta   90.00
_cell.angle_gamma   90.00
#
_symmetry.space_group_name_H-M   'P 1'
#
loop_
_entity.id
_entity.type
_entity.pdbx_description
1 polymer ?
#
loop_
_entity_poly.entity_id
_entity_poly.type
_entity_poly.pdbx_seq_one_letter_code
_entity_poly.pdbx_strand_id
1 'polypeptide(L)'
;MRRPWLGLLVGSWLLLAAPLLAHAQAPDDDPSPKQQLQQVEDALKRVQQSWNDAATTDTLKDLTDQANKAARDADGLAKELQPRLDQLKLQRDQLGEVVEGTTESREVTQQRRTLNKQYSDLDAQIKIAGQLATSGRQLAADIDAQRAAQFSDELMHKVASPLSARLWREVADQLAGDVQRVSGLY
;
A
#
# COMPACT_ATOMS: atom_id res chain seq x y z
N MET A 1 -89.39 -28.20 3.22
CA MET A 1 -89.99 -26.85 3.39
C MET A 1 -88.86 -25.80 3.34
N ARG A 2 -89.17 -24.58 2.89
CA ARG A 2 -88.49 -23.28 3.18
C ARG A 2 -86.93 -23.17 3.19
N ARG A 3 -86.41 -22.34 2.27
CA ARG A 3 -85.25 -21.41 2.49
C ARG A 3 -85.73 -20.21 3.37
N PRO A 4 -84.92 -19.25 3.88
CA PRO A 4 -83.50 -18.92 3.61
C PRO A 4 -82.63 -18.93 4.91
N TRP A 5 -81.74 -18.01 5.37
CA TRP A 5 -81.33 -16.63 4.99
C TRP A 5 -79.97 -16.18 5.62
N LEU A 6 -79.20 -15.41 4.84
CA LEU A 6 -78.31 -14.25 5.13
C LEU A 6 -77.52 -14.06 6.47
N GLY A 7 -76.25 -13.61 6.34
CA GLY A 7 -75.36 -13.08 7.41
C GLY A 7 -73.92 -13.62 7.28
N LEU A 8 -72.93 -13.02 6.60
CA LEU A 8 -72.43 -11.63 6.47
C LEU A 8 -71.44 -11.19 7.58
N LEU A 9 -70.21 -11.70 7.51
CA LEU A 9 -68.95 -11.14 8.04
C LEU A 9 -67.90 -11.31 6.92
N VAL A 10 -67.36 -10.31 6.23
CA VAL A 10 -66.61 -9.10 6.64
C VAL A 10 -65.18 -9.40 7.11
N GLY A 11 -64.21 -9.10 6.23
CA GLY A 11 -62.90 -8.54 6.61
C GLY A 11 -61.72 -9.50 6.85
N SER A 12 -61.05 -9.97 5.78
CA SER A 12 -59.57 -10.11 5.66
C SER A 12 -59.19 -10.79 4.34
N TRP A 13 -58.08 -10.47 3.65
CA TRP A 13 -57.19 -9.30 3.74
C TRP A 13 -56.64 -8.99 2.32
N LEU A 14 -56.04 -7.82 2.11
CA LEU A 14 -55.64 -7.36 0.77
C LEU A 14 -54.24 -7.85 0.32
N LEU A 15 -54.07 -7.94 -1.01
CA LEU A 15 -52.84 -7.72 -1.79
C LEU A 15 -51.55 -8.43 -1.34
N LEU A 16 -51.08 -9.41 -2.15
CA LEU A 16 -49.69 -9.86 -2.15
C LEU A 16 -49.04 -9.60 -3.52
N ALA A 17 -48.61 -8.35 -3.76
CA ALA A 17 -47.94 -7.96 -5.01
C ALA A 17 -47.06 -6.69 -4.83
N ALA A 18 -45.81 -6.88 -4.37
CA ALA A 18 -44.72 -5.90 -4.47
C ALA A 18 -43.35 -6.63 -4.38
N PRO A 19 -42.26 -6.14 -5.02
CA PRO A 19 -41.08 -6.97 -5.31
C PRO A 19 -39.94 -6.86 -4.29
N LEU A 20 -39.04 -7.86 -4.35
CA LEU A 20 -37.75 -7.92 -3.65
C LEU A 20 -36.73 -6.92 -4.25
N LEU A 21 -36.89 -5.62 -3.98
CA LEU A 21 -35.92 -4.58 -4.30
C LEU A 21 -35.59 -3.69 -3.09
N ALA A 22 -35.06 -4.33 -2.06
CA ALA A 22 -34.49 -3.68 -0.88
C ALA A 22 -33.12 -4.29 -0.53
N HIS A 23 -32.15 -4.19 -1.46
CA HIS A 23 -30.73 -4.33 -1.12
C HIS A 23 -30.32 -3.09 -0.30
N ALA A 24 -30.68 -3.09 0.97
CA ALA A 24 -30.15 -2.15 1.95
C ALA A 24 -28.66 -2.47 2.11
N GLN A 25 -27.81 -1.77 1.36
CA GLN A 25 -26.38 -1.75 1.64
C GLN A 25 -26.21 -1.21 3.06
N ALA A 26 -25.58 -2.00 3.93
CA ALA A 26 -25.03 -1.47 5.16
C ALA A 26 -23.97 -0.40 4.81
N PRO A 27 -23.70 0.57 5.69
CA PRO A 27 -22.49 1.35 5.57
C PRO A 27 -21.30 0.40 5.81
N ASP A 28 -20.63 0.00 4.73
CA ASP A 28 -19.30 -0.58 4.82
C ASP A 28 -18.37 0.54 5.31
N ASP A 29 -17.96 0.52 6.58
CA ASP A 29 -17.03 1.50 7.19
C ASP A 29 -15.59 1.36 6.64
N ASP A 30 -15.33 0.38 5.77
CA ASP A 30 -14.04 0.19 5.12
C ASP A 30 -13.69 1.35 4.16
N PRO A 31 -12.47 1.90 4.23
CA PRO A 31 -12.06 3.02 3.38
C PRO A 31 -12.03 2.61 1.91
N SER A 32 -12.64 3.43 1.04
CA SER A 32 -12.62 3.19 -0.40
C SER A 32 -11.18 3.19 -0.95
N PRO A 33 -10.90 2.53 -2.09
CA PRO A 33 -9.54 2.47 -2.65
C PRO A 33 -8.88 3.85 -2.85
N LYS A 34 -9.64 4.90 -3.18
CA LYS A 34 -9.13 6.28 -3.27
C LYS A 34 -8.68 6.83 -1.91
N GLN A 35 -9.39 6.51 -0.83
CA GLN A 35 -8.99 6.87 0.54
C GLN A 35 -7.79 6.06 1.02
N GLN A 36 -7.69 4.77 0.67
CA GLN A 36 -6.52 3.94 0.98
C GLN A 36 -5.25 4.47 0.29
N LEU A 37 -5.33 4.85 -0.99
CA LEU A 37 -4.23 5.50 -1.70
C LEU A 37 -3.81 6.82 -1.03
N GLN A 38 -4.76 7.63 -0.58
CA GLN A 38 -4.46 8.86 0.16
C GLN A 38 -3.75 8.57 1.49
N GLN A 39 -4.19 7.56 2.24
CA GLN A 39 -3.56 7.14 3.49
C GLN A 39 -2.11 6.67 3.29
N VAL A 40 -1.82 5.97 2.19
CA VAL A 40 -0.45 5.59 1.79
C VAL A 40 0.38 6.81 1.41
N GLU A 41 -0.15 7.71 0.57
CA GLU A 41 0.54 8.93 0.17
C GLU A 41 0.89 9.79 1.40
N ASP A 42 -0.05 9.93 2.34
CA ASP A 42 0.14 10.70 3.56
C ASP A 42 1.03 9.98 4.58
N ALA A 43 1.11 8.64 4.55
CA ALA A 43 2.15 7.89 5.28
C ALA A 43 3.55 8.19 4.72
N LEU A 44 3.73 8.16 3.40
CA LEU A 44 5.02 8.49 2.77
C LEU A 44 5.42 9.96 3.00
N LYS A 45 4.46 10.90 2.92
CA LYS A 45 4.71 12.32 3.28
C LYS A 45 5.18 12.47 4.72
N ARG A 46 4.55 11.78 5.68
CA ARG A 46 4.96 11.80 7.10
C ARG A 46 6.35 11.23 7.30
N VAL A 47 6.68 10.10 6.67
CA VAL A 47 8.04 9.54 6.74
C VAL A 47 9.07 10.52 6.16
N GLN A 48 8.80 11.12 4.98
CA GLN A 48 9.67 12.12 4.37
C GLN A 48 9.81 13.41 5.22
N GLN A 49 8.78 13.79 5.97
CA GLN A 49 8.84 14.92 6.91
C GLN A 49 9.70 14.58 8.12
N SER A 50 9.37 13.50 8.83
CA SER A 50 10.10 13.05 10.02
C SER A 50 11.55 12.65 9.74
N TRP A 51 11.88 12.26 8.50
CA TRP A 51 13.26 12.00 8.08
C TRP A 51 14.14 13.26 8.14
N ASN A 52 13.60 14.45 7.83
CA ASN A 52 14.36 15.71 7.94
C ASN A 52 14.75 16.04 9.40
N ASP A 53 13.94 15.58 10.36
CA ASP A 53 14.14 15.77 11.80
C ASP A 53 14.87 14.58 12.47
N ALA A 54 15.18 13.51 11.72
CA ALA A 54 15.67 12.25 12.27
C ALA A 54 17.18 12.30 12.60
N ALA A 55 17.49 12.28 13.90
CA ALA A 55 18.84 12.44 14.41
C ALA A 55 19.54 11.13 14.86
N THR A 56 18.87 9.96 14.81
CA THR A 56 19.45 8.71 15.32
C THR A 56 19.23 7.49 14.41
N THR A 57 20.21 6.58 14.42
CA THR A 57 20.21 5.27 13.76
C THR A 57 18.94 4.43 14.00
N ASP A 58 18.31 4.57 15.17
CA ASP A 58 17.05 3.87 15.49
C ASP A 58 15.83 4.58 14.89
N THR A 59 15.74 5.91 14.97
CA THR A 59 14.65 6.64 14.29
C THR A 59 14.67 6.44 12.77
N LEU A 60 15.86 6.37 12.16
CA LEU A 60 15.99 6.04 10.74
C LEU A 60 15.51 4.61 10.44
N LYS A 61 15.78 3.62 11.32
CA LYS A 61 15.23 2.26 11.15
C LYS A 61 13.70 2.26 11.16
N ASP A 62 13.08 2.93 12.12
CA ASP A 62 11.62 2.95 12.24
C ASP A 62 10.98 3.66 11.05
N LEU A 63 11.63 4.68 10.48
CA LEU A 63 11.21 5.35 9.25
C LEU A 63 11.37 4.47 8.01
N THR A 64 12.47 3.72 7.89
CA THR A 64 12.67 2.68 6.85
C THR A 64 11.57 1.62 6.90
N ASP A 65 11.22 1.11 8.09
CA ASP A 65 10.17 0.10 8.25
C ASP A 65 8.77 0.64 7.90
N GLN A 66 8.50 1.92 8.21
CA GLN A 66 7.27 2.61 7.82
C GLN A 66 7.17 2.84 6.30
N ALA A 67 8.22 3.33 5.65
CA ALA A 67 8.25 3.49 4.19
C ALA A 67 8.07 2.14 3.46
N ASN A 68 8.75 1.09 3.95
CA ASN A 68 8.56 -0.28 3.47
C ASN A 68 7.15 -0.82 3.71
N LYS A 69 6.47 -0.45 4.82
CA LYS A 69 5.06 -0.81 5.04
C LYS A 69 4.16 -0.13 4.02
N ALA A 70 4.25 1.20 3.88
CA ALA A 70 3.44 1.97 2.94
C ALA A 70 3.63 1.47 1.49
N ALA A 71 4.85 1.07 1.11
CA ALA A 71 5.12 0.45 -0.17
C ALA A 71 4.40 -0.90 -0.37
N ARG A 72 4.40 -1.77 0.66
CA ARG A 72 3.68 -3.05 0.64
C ARG A 72 2.17 -2.87 0.63
N ASP A 73 1.65 -1.88 1.35
CA ASP A 73 0.22 -1.54 1.37
C ASP A 73 -0.26 -1.13 -0.04
N ALA A 74 0.52 -0.28 -0.73
CA ALA A 74 0.27 0.10 -2.12
C ALA A 74 0.32 -1.09 -3.10
N ASP A 75 1.36 -1.92 -2.99
CA ASP A 75 1.52 -3.13 -3.80
C ASP A 75 0.37 -4.14 -3.57
N GLY A 76 -0.18 -4.19 -2.36
CA GLY A 76 -1.35 -4.99 -2.00
C GLY A 76 -2.61 -4.47 -2.70
N LEU A 77 -2.89 -3.17 -2.57
CA LEU A 77 -4.04 -2.54 -3.20
C LEU A 77 -4.00 -2.63 -4.73
N ALA A 78 -2.83 -2.47 -5.36
CA ALA A 78 -2.66 -2.68 -6.80
C ALA A 78 -3.13 -4.08 -7.24
N LYS A 79 -2.75 -5.12 -6.47
CA LYS A 79 -3.11 -6.52 -6.74
C LYS A 79 -4.59 -6.82 -6.47
N GLU A 80 -5.19 -6.16 -5.49
CA GLU A 80 -6.61 -6.33 -5.14
C GLU A 80 -7.55 -5.67 -6.18
N LEU A 81 -7.14 -4.56 -6.76
CA LEU A 81 -7.91 -3.85 -7.80
C LEU A 81 -7.78 -4.49 -9.19
N GLN A 82 -6.68 -5.19 -9.49
CA GLN A 82 -6.42 -5.75 -10.82
C GLN A 82 -7.55 -6.67 -11.35
N PRO A 83 -8.10 -7.64 -10.61
CA PRO A 83 -9.21 -8.47 -11.09
C PRO A 83 -10.47 -7.67 -11.41
N ARG A 84 -10.71 -6.55 -10.70
CA ARG A 84 -11.84 -5.65 -10.95
C ARG A 84 -11.63 -4.89 -12.27
N LEU A 85 -10.39 -4.53 -12.61
CA LEU A 85 -10.04 -3.91 -13.89
C LEU A 85 -10.21 -4.89 -15.05
N ASP A 86 -9.77 -6.13 -14.88
CA ASP A 86 -9.88 -7.18 -15.90
C ASP A 86 -11.35 -7.55 -16.19
N GLN A 87 -12.22 -7.52 -15.17
CA GLN A 87 -13.68 -7.65 -15.34
C GLN A 87 -14.28 -6.49 -16.14
N LEU A 88 -13.93 -5.24 -15.81
CA LEU A 88 -14.40 -4.05 -16.56
C LEU A 88 -13.90 -4.07 -18.01
N LYS A 89 -12.67 -4.52 -18.23
CA LYS A 89 -12.09 -4.73 -19.57
C LYS A 89 -12.93 -5.73 -20.37
N LEU A 90 -13.23 -6.90 -19.80
CA LEU A 90 -14.05 -7.92 -20.46
C LEU A 90 -15.46 -7.40 -20.80
N GLN A 91 -16.12 -6.66 -19.90
CA GLN A 91 -17.44 -6.07 -20.16
C GLN A 91 -17.40 -5.00 -21.26
N ARG A 92 -16.35 -4.17 -21.30
CA ARG A 92 -16.13 -3.19 -22.37
C ARG A 92 -15.88 -3.88 -23.71
N ASP A 93 -15.04 -4.92 -23.73
CA ASP A 93 -14.65 -5.63 -24.95
C ASP A 93 -15.82 -6.45 -25.52
N GLN A 94 -16.77 -6.90 -24.68
CA GLN A 94 -18.05 -7.48 -25.10
C GLN A 94 -18.98 -6.52 -25.85
N LEU A 95 -18.85 -5.20 -25.67
CA LEU A 95 -19.61 -4.20 -26.46
C LEU A 95 -19.02 -4.00 -27.87
N GLY A 96 -17.91 -4.66 -28.20
CA GLY A 96 -17.21 -4.55 -29.49
C GLY A 96 -16.70 -3.13 -29.79
N GLU A 97 -16.18 -2.94 -31.00
CA GLU A 97 -15.94 -1.61 -31.55
C GLU A 97 -17.21 -1.04 -32.19
N VAL A 98 -17.30 0.29 -32.31
CA VAL A 98 -18.42 0.93 -33.02
C VAL A 98 -18.20 0.73 -34.52
N VAL A 99 -19.06 -0.04 -35.18
CA VAL A 99 -18.96 -0.28 -36.62
C VAL A 99 -19.16 1.04 -37.37
N GLU A 100 -18.15 1.45 -38.13
CA GLU A 100 -18.17 2.72 -38.86
C GLU A 100 -19.41 2.83 -39.77
N GLY A 101 -20.04 4.00 -39.78
CA GLY A 101 -21.29 4.25 -40.51
C GLY A 101 -22.57 3.76 -39.81
N THR A 102 -22.49 3.10 -38.65
CA THR A 102 -23.67 2.73 -37.85
C THR A 102 -23.91 3.67 -36.67
N THR A 103 -25.19 3.92 -36.36
CA THR A 103 -25.60 4.73 -35.20
C THR A 103 -26.00 3.80 -34.05
N GLU A 104 -25.22 3.80 -32.96
CA GLU A 104 -25.60 3.10 -31.73
C GLU A 104 -26.93 3.62 -31.14
N SER A 105 -27.66 2.75 -30.46
CA SER A 105 -28.76 3.19 -29.60
C SER A 105 -28.22 4.01 -28.42
N ARG A 106 -28.96 5.07 -28.04
CA ARG A 106 -28.58 6.02 -26.97
C ARG A 106 -28.24 5.34 -25.63
N GLU A 107 -28.83 4.17 -25.36
CA GLU A 107 -28.53 3.34 -24.19
C GLU A 107 -27.12 2.72 -24.26
N VAL A 108 -26.78 2.06 -25.36
CA VAL A 108 -25.46 1.44 -25.60
C VAL A 108 -24.35 2.48 -25.51
N THR A 109 -24.53 3.65 -26.13
CA THR A 109 -23.55 4.75 -26.04
C THR A 109 -23.38 5.27 -24.60
N GLN A 110 -24.42 5.23 -23.76
CA GLN A 110 -24.30 5.58 -22.34
C GLN A 110 -23.57 4.47 -21.56
N GLN A 111 -23.91 3.20 -21.79
CA GLN A 111 -23.24 2.05 -21.17
C GLN A 111 -21.73 2.04 -21.49
N ARG A 112 -21.38 2.23 -22.77
CA ARG A 112 -19.99 2.34 -23.27
C ARG A 112 -19.22 3.47 -22.59
N ARG A 113 -19.84 4.65 -22.41
CA ARG A 113 -19.24 5.78 -21.67
C ARG A 113 -19.02 5.47 -20.20
N THR A 114 -19.99 4.84 -19.54
CA THR A 114 -19.90 4.47 -18.12
C THR A 114 -18.79 3.45 -17.86
N LEU A 115 -18.74 2.37 -18.65
CA LEU A 115 -17.70 1.34 -18.55
C LEU A 115 -16.30 1.90 -18.84
N ASN A 116 -16.16 2.72 -19.89
CA ASN A 116 -14.89 3.37 -20.20
C ASN A 116 -14.40 4.26 -19.04
N LYS A 117 -15.31 5.03 -18.40
CA LYS A 117 -14.95 5.85 -17.24
C LYS A 117 -14.57 4.99 -16.02
N GLN A 118 -15.33 3.95 -15.71
CA GLN A 118 -15.03 3.04 -14.60
C GLN A 118 -13.66 2.37 -14.80
N TYR A 119 -13.37 1.92 -16.03
CA TYR A 119 -12.07 1.39 -16.41
C TYR A 119 -10.94 2.43 -16.22
N SER A 120 -11.09 3.65 -16.74
CA SER A 120 -10.04 4.68 -16.63
C SER A 120 -9.80 5.15 -15.20
N ASP A 121 -10.86 5.31 -14.40
CA ASP A 121 -10.76 5.68 -12.99
C ASP A 121 -9.99 4.61 -12.19
N LEU A 122 -10.17 3.32 -12.52
CA LEU A 122 -9.54 2.20 -11.82
C LEU A 122 -8.10 1.92 -12.29
N ASP A 123 -7.85 1.99 -13.60
CA ASP A 123 -6.50 1.93 -14.20
C ASP A 123 -5.60 3.04 -13.63
N ALA A 124 -6.12 4.26 -13.47
CA ALA A 124 -5.42 5.36 -12.82
C ALA A 124 -5.08 5.05 -11.35
N GLN A 125 -6.01 4.45 -10.58
CA GLN A 125 -5.76 4.06 -9.18
C GLN A 125 -4.67 2.99 -9.06
N ILE A 126 -4.66 1.98 -9.94
CA ILE A 126 -3.62 0.94 -9.97
C ILE A 126 -2.24 1.54 -10.33
N LYS A 127 -2.20 2.52 -11.25
CA LYS A 127 -0.96 3.24 -11.60
C LYS A 127 -0.43 4.10 -10.45
N ILE A 128 -1.31 4.82 -9.75
CA ILE A 128 -0.95 5.57 -8.54
C ILE A 128 -0.43 4.60 -7.45
N ALA A 129 -1.07 3.44 -7.26
CA ALA A 129 -0.59 2.41 -6.34
C ALA A 129 0.85 1.96 -6.70
N GLY A 130 1.11 1.59 -7.96
CA GLY A 130 2.44 1.19 -8.41
C GLY A 130 3.50 2.29 -8.28
N GLN A 131 3.11 3.57 -8.47
CA GLN A 131 3.98 4.72 -8.22
C GLN A 131 4.32 4.84 -6.73
N LEU A 132 3.33 4.82 -5.84
CA LEU A 132 3.52 4.89 -4.38
C LEU A 132 4.36 3.72 -3.85
N ALA A 133 4.12 2.51 -4.36
CA ALA A 133 4.92 1.32 -4.04
C ALA A 133 6.39 1.48 -4.46
N THR A 134 6.67 2.22 -5.53
CA THR A 134 8.04 2.48 -6.01
C THR A 134 8.69 3.61 -5.20
N SER A 135 7.99 4.72 -4.98
CA SER A 135 8.47 5.85 -4.16
C SER A 135 8.73 5.44 -2.71
N GLY A 136 7.90 4.59 -2.10
CA GLY A 136 8.13 4.09 -0.75
C GLY A 136 9.36 3.18 -0.62
N ARG A 137 9.65 2.35 -1.63
CA ARG A 137 10.88 1.55 -1.68
C ARG A 137 12.13 2.41 -1.87
N GLN A 138 12.04 3.46 -2.70
CA GLN A 138 13.14 4.42 -2.89
C GLN A 138 13.43 5.16 -1.58
N LEU A 139 12.41 5.75 -0.95
CA LEU A 139 12.52 6.45 0.33
C LEU A 139 13.12 5.55 1.43
N ALA A 140 12.68 4.30 1.53
CA ALA A 140 13.25 3.34 2.47
C ALA A 140 14.76 3.08 2.23
N ALA A 141 15.18 2.96 0.96
CA ALA A 141 16.58 2.74 0.60
C ALA A 141 17.46 3.98 0.88
N ASP A 142 16.94 5.19 0.64
CA ASP A 142 17.65 6.44 0.90
C ASP A 142 17.85 6.68 2.41
N ILE A 143 16.86 6.33 3.23
CA ILE A 143 16.93 6.38 4.70
C ILE A 143 17.94 5.35 5.23
N ASP A 144 17.91 4.10 4.75
CA ASP A 144 18.89 3.07 5.15
C ASP A 144 20.32 3.42 4.70
N ALA A 145 20.49 4.10 3.57
CA ALA A 145 21.79 4.60 3.12
C ALA A 145 22.36 5.67 4.06
N GLN A 146 21.55 6.65 4.51
CA GLN A 146 21.96 7.61 5.53
C GLN A 146 22.29 6.91 6.87
N ARG A 147 21.47 5.93 7.27
CA ARG A 147 21.64 5.15 8.49
C ARG A 147 22.96 4.36 8.49
N ALA A 148 23.33 3.77 7.35
CA ALA A 148 24.62 3.10 7.18
C ALA A 148 25.80 4.09 7.26
N ALA A 149 25.65 5.31 6.74
CA ALA A 149 26.67 6.36 6.86
C ALA A 149 26.85 6.81 8.33
N GLN A 150 25.76 7.09 9.06
CA GLN A 150 25.82 7.44 10.48
C GLN A 150 26.51 6.34 11.31
N PHE A 151 26.18 5.07 11.07
CA PHE A 151 26.83 3.95 11.74
C PHE A 151 28.33 3.84 11.43
N SER A 152 28.73 4.11 10.17
CA SER A 152 30.15 4.17 9.79
C SER A 152 30.89 5.31 10.51
N ASP A 153 30.30 6.50 10.58
CA ASP A 153 30.89 7.64 11.28
C ASP A 153 30.98 7.39 12.80
N GLU A 154 29.96 6.77 13.41
CA GLU A 154 30.00 6.36 14.82
C GLU A 154 31.11 5.34 15.09
N LEU A 155 31.35 4.38 14.19
CA LEU A 155 32.47 3.44 14.31
C LEU A 155 33.80 4.17 14.22
N MET A 156 33.99 5.07 13.26
CA MET A 156 35.26 5.81 13.11
C MET A 156 35.55 6.77 14.27
N HIS A 157 34.52 7.30 14.94
CA HIS A 157 34.69 8.11 16.16
C HIS A 157 34.95 7.27 17.41
N LYS A 158 34.29 6.10 17.57
CA LYS A 158 34.45 5.24 18.76
C LYS A 158 35.70 4.36 18.71
N VAL A 159 36.12 3.90 17.53
CA VAL A 159 37.36 3.13 17.34
C VAL A 159 38.53 4.10 17.30
N ALA A 160 38.94 4.57 18.48
CA ALA A 160 39.99 5.56 18.67
C ALA A 160 41.28 5.19 17.93
N SER A 161 41.55 5.93 16.84
CA SER A 161 42.62 5.75 15.85
C SER A 161 43.49 4.49 16.00
N PRO A 162 43.19 3.40 15.26
CA PRO A 162 44.06 2.22 15.15
C PRO A 162 45.34 2.51 14.35
N LEU A 163 45.60 3.77 13.99
CA LEU A 163 46.84 4.29 13.40
C LEU A 163 47.59 5.22 14.37
N SER A 164 47.13 5.36 15.62
CA SER A 164 47.79 6.24 16.59
C SER A 164 49.18 5.72 16.95
N ALA A 165 50.20 6.57 16.75
CA ALA A 165 51.59 6.21 17.00
C ALA A 165 51.89 5.86 18.48
N ARG A 166 50.99 6.15 19.42
CA ARG A 166 51.08 5.67 20.80
C ARG A 166 50.74 4.19 20.90
N LEU A 167 49.59 3.77 20.37
CA LEU A 167 49.11 2.39 20.44
C LEU A 167 50.15 1.42 19.85
N TRP A 168 50.70 1.76 18.68
CA TRP A 168 51.74 0.95 18.02
C TRP A 168 53.08 0.90 18.77
N ARG A 169 53.41 1.90 19.59
CA ARG A 169 54.58 1.82 20.48
C ARG A 169 54.31 0.86 21.65
N GLU A 170 53.17 1.00 22.32
CA GLU A 170 52.79 0.12 23.43
C GLU A 170 52.69 -1.35 23.01
N VAL A 171 52.22 -1.63 21.79
CA VAL A 171 52.24 -2.96 21.17
C VAL A 171 53.65 -3.45 20.86
N ALA A 172 54.54 -2.58 20.34
CA ALA A 172 55.93 -2.95 20.05
C ALA A 172 56.75 -3.24 21.31
N ASP A 173 56.57 -2.45 22.37
CA ASP A 173 57.23 -2.63 23.66
C ASP A 173 56.82 -3.96 24.32
N GLN A 174 55.54 -4.32 24.24
CA GLN A 174 55.04 -5.62 24.73
C GLN A 174 55.57 -6.80 23.90
N LEU A 175 55.55 -6.69 22.56
CA LEU A 175 56.10 -7.71 21.67
C LEU A 175 57.59 -8.00 21.95
N ALA A 176 58.40 -6.97 22.26
CA ALA A 176 59.80 -7.17 22.62
C ALA A 176 59.98 -8.02 23.89
N GLY A 177 59.17 -7.76 24.92
CA GLY A 177 59.17 -8.55 26.17
C GLY A 177 58.65 -9.98 25.98
N ASP A 178 57.68 -10.19 25.09
CA ASP A 178 57.13 -11.53 24.83
C ASP A 178 58.03 -12.37 23.93
N VAL A 179 58.70 -11.77 22.94
CA VAL A 179 59.76 -12.46 22.17
C VAL A 179 60.87 -12.94 23.10
N GLN A 180 61.33 -12.12 24.06
CA GLN A 180 62.33 -12.55 25.05
C GLN A 180 61.85 -13.72 25.92
N ARG A 181 60.57 -13.73 26.31
CA ARG A 181 59.97 -14.83 27.08
C ARG A 181 59.84 -16.11 26.27
N VAL A 182 59.51 -16.04 24.98
CA VAL A 182 59.43 -17.23 24.10
C VAL A 182 60.82 -17.75 23.72
N SER A 183 61.81 -16.88 23.48
CA SER A 183 63.19 -17.29 23.19
C SER A 183 63.93 -17.88 24.40
N GLY A 184 63.40 -17.73 25.61
CA GLY A 184 63.89 -18.38 26.83
C GLY A 184 63.26 -19.76 27.11
N LEU A 185 62.42 -20.27 26.20
CA LEU A 185 61.71 -21.55 26.32
C LEU A 185 62.16 -22.60 25.27
N TYR A 186 63.22 -22.29 24.51
CA TYR A 186 63.85 -23.13 23.48
C TYR A 186 65.37 -23.15 23.65
#